data_AF-D7FNF9-F1
#
_entry.id   AF-D7FNF9-F1
#
_cell.length_a   1.000
_cell.length_b   1.000
_cell.length_c   1.000
_cell.angle_alpha   90.00
_cell.angle_beta   90.00
_cell.angle_gamma   90.00
#
_symmetry.space_group_name_H-M   'P 1'
#
loop_
_entity.id
_entity.type
_entity.pdbx_description
1 polymer ?
#
loop_
_entity_poly.entity_id
_entity_poly.type
_entity_poly.pdbx_seq_one_letter_code
_entity_poly.pdbx_strand_id
1 'polypeptide(L)'
;MEVKAYGIGVAVAYPPDTDTPGFERENVGKPEVTRLIGEDAGGLFSPTQVAATMVKGLKAGDFCITLGGEGYLVGLATAGFAPCFSVSRALCQVLSAGVLRAASFYYNWRFYAMAAAEKRRKDVSSAAASVTD
;
A
#
# COMPACT_ATOMS: atom_id res chain seq x y z
N MET A 1 -17.63 14.26 4.75
CA MET A 1 -19.05 14.18 5.20
C MET A 1 -19.82 15.48 4.99
N GLU A 2 -19.09 16.57 4.72
CA GLU A 2 -19.55 17.96 4.62
C GLU A 2 -20.35 18.20 3.34
N VAL A 3 -19.88 17.65 2.21
CA VAL A 3 -20.52 17.85 0.89
C VAL A 3 -21.70 16.93 0.61
N LYS A 4 -21.98 15.98 1.52
CA LYS A 4 -23.02 14.95 1.32
C LYS A 4 -24.42 15.57 1.21
N ALA A 5 -24.68 16.65 1.94
CA ALA A 5 -25.96 17.38 1.88
C ALA A 5 -26.24 17.99 0.49
N TYR A 6 -25.20 18.19 -0.33
CA TYR A 6 -25.32 18.71 -1.70
C TYR A 6 -25.39 17.60 -2.76
N GLY A 7 -25.52 16.33 -2.34
CA GLY A 7 -25.55 15.19 -3.27
C GLY A 7 -24.20 14.86 -3.93
N ILE A 8 -23.09 15.39 -3.39
CA ILE A 8 -21.74 15.14 -3.92
C ILE A 8 -21.12 13.93 -3.22
N GLY A 9 -20.72 12.93 -4.02
CA GLY A 9 -19.94 11.78 -3.56
C GLY A 9 -18.45 12.08 -3.53
N VAL A 10 -17.75 11.57 -2.52
CA VAL A 10 -16.28 11.66 -2.39
C VAL A 10 -15.74 10.28 -2.15
N ALA A 11 -14.65 9.94 -2.83
CA ALA A 11 -13.91 8.70 -2.65
C ALA A 11 -12.41 8.97 -2.64
N VAL A 12 -11.66 8.08 -1.99
CA VAL A 12 -10.19 8.05 -1.94
C VAL A 12 -9.72 6.76 -2.60
N ALA A 13 -8.90 6.89 -3.62
CA ALA A 13 -8.29 5.75 -4.31
C ALA A 13 -6.86 5.53 -3.81
N TYR A 14 -6.51 4.26 -3.61
CA TYR A 14 -5.19 3.80 -3.17
C TYR A 14 -4.59 2.92 -4.26
N PRO A 15 -4.02 3.50 -5.33
CA PRO A 15 -3.41 2.74 -6.40
C PRO A 15 -2.12 2.04 -5.92
N PRO A 16 -1.87 0.80 -6.36
CA PRO A 16 -0.59 0.12 -6.16
C PRO A 16 0.46 0.63 -7.16
N ASP A 17 1.64 0.01 -7.16
CA ASP A 17 2.66 0.24 -8.18
C ASP A 17 2.05 0.09 -9.57
N THR A 18 2.15 1.17 -10.35
CA THR A 18 1.50 1.30 -11.65
C THR A 18 2.55 1.55 -12.72
N ASP A 19 2.49 0.77 -13.81
CA ASP A 19 3.39 0.87 -14.95
C ASP A 19 3.23 2.22 -15.65
N THR A 20 4.06 3.17 -15.24
CA THR A 20 4.04 4.55 -15.70
C THR A 20 5.47 5.05 -15.88
N PRO A 21 5.69 6.04 -16.76
CA PRO A 21 6.98 6.73 -16.84
C PRO A 21 7.41 7.41 -15.53
N GLY A 22 6.47 7.62 -14.59
CA GLY A 22 6.77 8.07 -13.23
C GLY A 22 7.45 6.98 -12.41
N PHE A 23 6.88 5.77 -12.41
CA PHE A 23 7.40 4.61 -11.69
C PHE A 23 8.79 4.19 -12.21
N GLU A 24 8.99 4.19 -13.53
CA GLU A 24 10.32 3.93 -14.11
C GLU A 24 11.37 4.91 -13.59
N ARG A 25 11.07 6.22 -13.60
CA ARG A 25 11.97 7.26 -13.10
C ARG A 25 12.24 7.15 -11.61
N GLU A 26 11.23 6.80 -10.81
CA GLU A 26 11.38 6.55 -9.37
C GLU A 26 12.37 5.41 -9.09
N ASN A 27 12.44 4.41 -9.97
CA ASN A 27 13.32 3.26 -9.81
C ASN A 27 14.80 3.54 -10.15
N VAL A 28 15.13 4.62 -10.87
CA VAL A 28 16.51 4.91 -11.35
C VAL A 28 17.54 5.16 -10.24
N GLY A 29 17.12 5.40 -8.99
CA GLY A 29 18.01 5.50 -7.84
C GLY A 29 17.48 4.81 -6.58
N LYS A 30 16.47 3.95 -6.76
CA LYS A 30 15.78 3.31 -5.64
C LYS A 30 16.72 2.30 -4.96
N PRO A 31 16.95 2.40 -3.63
CA PRO A 31 17.75 1.41 -2.92
C PRO A 31 17.17 0.01 -3.09
N GLU A 32 18.02 -1.00 -3.19
CA GLU A 32 17.57 -2.38 -3.43
C GLU A 32 16.60 -2.87 -2.35
N VAL A 33 16.82 -2.51 -1.07
CA VAL A 33 15.88 -2.85 0.00
C VAL A 33 14.46 -2.31 -0.24
N THR A 34 14.34 -1.11 -0.82
CA THR A 34 13.05 -0.49 -1.14
C THR A 34 12.41 -1.18 -2.35
N ARG A 35 13.23 -1.63 -3.31
CA ARG A 35 12.79 -2.42 -4.46
C ARG A 35 12.23 -3.77 -4.01
N LEU A 36 12.93 -4.49 -3.13
CA LEU A 36 12.49 -5.76 -2.56
C LEU A 36 11.20 -5.62 -1.72
N ILE A 37 11.11 -4.57 -0.91
CA ILE A 37 9.89 -4.27 -0.14
C ILE A 37 8.71 -3.98 -1.09
N GLY A 38 8.94 -3.25 -2.19
CA GLY A 38 7.91 -2.93 -3.18
C GLY A 38 7.49 -4.14 -4.03
N GLU A 39 8.43 -5.01 -4.42
CA GLU A 39 8.12 -6.26 -5.15
C GLU A 39 7.22 -7.20 -4.32
N ASP A 40 7.40 -7.20 -3.00
CA ASP A 40 6.54 -7.91 -2.05
C ASP A 40 5.13 -7.29 -1.90
N ALA A 41 4.91 -6.05 -2.38
CA ALA A 41 3.74 -5.21 -2.10
C ALA A 41 2.60 -5.27 -3.15
N GLY A 42 2.45 -6.42 -3.83
CA GLY A 42 1.23 -6.72 -4.59
C GLY A 42 1.36 -6.62 -6.11
N GLY A 43 2.56 -6.34 -6.62
CA GLY A 43 2.90 -6.41 -8.05
C GLY A 43 2.64 -5.15 -8.87
N LEU A 44 3.03 -5.18 -10.14
CA LEU A 44 2.91 -4.06 -11.09
C LEU A 44 1.59 -4.12 -11.87
N PHE A 45 0.81 -3.04 -11.84
CA PHE A 45 -0.48 -2.94 -12.51
C PHE A 45 -0.42 -2.04 -13.74
N SER A 46 -1.24 -2.31 -14.75
CA SER A 46 -1.34 -1.40 -15.89
C SER A 46 -2.19 -0.17 -15.55
N PRO A 47 -1.88 1.02 -16.10
CA PRO A 47 -2.68 2.23 -15.89
C PRO A 47 -4.16 2.03 -16.23
N THR A 48 -4.46 1.24 -17.26
CA THR A 48 -5.82 0.93 -17.69
C THR A 48 -6.57 0.10 -16.65
N GLN A 49 -5.93 -0.89 -16.03
CA GLN A 49 -6.54 -1.68 -14.95
C GLN A 49 -6.82 -0.81 -13.72
N VAL A 50 -5.88 0.08 -13.40
CA VAL A 50 -6.03 1.02 -12.28
C VAL A 50 -7.21 1.96 -12.51
N ALA A 51 -7.24 2.62 -13.67
CA ALA A 51 -8.31 3.53 -14.05
C ALA A 51 -9.69 2.83 -14.08
N ALA A 52 -9.76 1.63 -14.65
CA ALA A 52 -11.01 0.86 -14.71
C ALA A 52 -11.54 0.52 -13.31
N THR A 53 -10.65 0.13 -12.39
CA THR A 53 -11.03 -0.19 -11.01
C THR A 53 -11.48 1.06 -10.24
N MET A 54 -10.79 2.19 -10.43
CA MET A 54 -11.19 3.47 -9.85
C MET A 54 -12.59 3.90 -10.33
N VAL A 55 -12.85 3.85 -11.63
CA VAL A 55 -14.16 4.19 -12.20
C VAL A 55 -15.25 3.24 -11.70
N LYS A 56 -14.94 1.94 -11.56
CA LYS A 56 -15.88 0.95 -11.01
C LYS A 56 -16.23 1.25 -9.55
N GLY A 57 -15.23 1.53 -8.71
CA GLY A 57 -15.44 1.87 -7.30
C GLY A 57 -16.25 3.17 -7.13
N LEU A 58 -15.94 4.19 -7.93
CA LEU A 58 -16.70 5.44 -7.97
C LEU A 58 -18.18 5.20 -8.30
N LYS A 59 -18.47 4.40 -9.32
CA LYS A 59 -19.85 4.03 -9.70
C LYS A 59 -20.56 3.21 -8.62
N ALA A 60 -19.83 2.39 -7.86
CA ALA A 60 -20.38 1.62 -6.75
C ALA A 60 -20.62 2.46 -5.47
N GLY A 61 -20.14 3.71 -5.45
CA GLY A 61 -20.20 4.56 -4.25
C GLY A 61 -19.22 4.13 -3.16
N ASP A 62 -18.16 3.39 -3.51
CA ASP A 62 -17.12 3.00 -2.56
C ASP A 62 -16.34 4.23 -2.10
N PHE A 63 -16.21 4.42 -0.79
CA PHE A 63 -15.42 5.52 -0.23
C PHE A 63 -13.91 5.24 -0.35
N CYS A 64 -13.46 4.05 0.07
CA CYS A 64 -12.07 3.61 -0.11
C CYS A 64 -12.00 2.67 -1.31
N ILE A 65 -11.32 3.09 -2.38
CA ILE A 65 -11.12 2.27 -3.57
C ILE A 65 -9.70 1.70 -3.52
N THR A 66 -9.62 0.40 -3.33
CA THR A 66 -8.35 -0.35 -3.30
C THR A 66 -8.28 -1.32 -4.48
N LEU A 67 -7.06 -1.71 -4.84
CA LEU A 67 -6.80 -2.60 -5.96
C LEU A 67 -5.93 -3.77 -5.51
N GLY A 68 -6.12 -4.92 -6.16
CA GLY A 68 -5.41 -6.15 -5.80
C GLY A 68 -5.83 -6.72 -4.44
N GLY A 69 -5.30 -7.91 -4.13
CA GLY A 69 -5.59 -8.59 -2.87
C GLY A 69 -4.98 -7.89 -1.66
N GLU A 70 -3.72 -7.44 -1.79
CA GLU A 70 -3.03 -6.74 -0.71
C GLU A 70 -3.68 -5.39 -0.39
N GLY A 71 -3.97 -4.57 -1.40
CA GLY A 71 -4.69 -3.31 -1.20
C GLY A 71 -6.05 -3.53 -0.53
N TYR A 72 -6.76 -4.61 -0.85
CA TYR A 72 -7.98 -4.98 -0.15
C TYR A 72 -7.75 -5.31 1.33
N LEU A 73 -6.74 -6.12 1.65
CA LEU A 73 -6.41 -6.49 3.03
C LEU A 73 -5.94 -5.28 3.85
N VAL A 74 -5.10 -4.42 3.29
CA VAL A 74 -4.68 -3.16 3.93
C VAL A 74 -5.89 -2.27 4.16
N GLY A 75 -6.77 -2.12 3.16
CA GLY A 75 -8.01 -1.35 3.29
C GLY A 75 -8.95 -1.87 4.38
N LEU A 76 -9.00 -3.19 4.62
CA LEU A 76 -9.71 -3.76 5.77
C LEU A 76 -9.00 -3.44 7.09
N ALA A 77 -7.67 -3.59 7.14
CA ALA A 77 -6.87 -3.36 8.33
C ALA A 77 -6.85 -1.89 8.77
N THR A 78 -6.95 -0.95 7.82
CA THR A 78 -6.87 0.50 8.07
C THR A 78 -8.22 1.20 7.93
N ALA A 79 -9.33 0.47 7.98
CA ALA A 79 -10.66 1.02 7.77
C ALA A 79 -11.03 2.14 8.76
N GLY A 80 -10.63 2.03 10.04
CA GLY A 80 -10.80 3.09 11.04
C GLY A 80 -12.20 3.72 11.04
N PHE A 81 -12.26 5.05 10.90
CA PHE A 81 -13.50 5.82 10.78
C PHE A 81 -13.92 6.11 9.32
N ALA A 82 -13.29 5.45 8.34
CA ALA A 82 -13.65 5.63 6.95
C ALA A 82 -15.12 5.20 6.72
N PRO A 83 -15.94 6.00 5.99
CA PRO A 83 -17.29 5.61 5.66
C PRO A 83 -17.38 4.25 4.98
N CYS A 84 -18.23 3.37 5.51
CA CYS A 84 -18.53 2.09 4.92
C CYS A 84 -20.03 2.00 4.65
N PHE A 85 -20.42 2.01 3.38
CA PHE A 85 -21.83 2.00 2.99
C PHE A 85 -22.37 0.58 2.74
N SER A 86 -21.52 -0.44 2.84
CA SER A 86 -21.88 -1.85 2.64
C SER A 86 -21.75 -2.63 3.94
N VAL A 87 -22.85 -3.25 4.37
CA VAL A 87 -22.91 -4.02 5.64
C VAL A 87 -21.98 -5.22 5.61
N SER A 88 -21.90 -5.95 4.48
CA SER A 88 -21.00 -7.09 4.37
C SER A 88 -19.54 -6.68 4.52
N ARG A 89 -19.16 -5.55 3.92
CA ARG A 89 -17.81 -4.99 4.05
C ARG A 89 -17.54 -4.50 5.47
N ALA A 90 -18.51 -3.87 6.14
CA ALA A 90 -18.38 -3.48 7.54
C ALA A 90 -18.19 -4.69 8.46
N LEU A 91 -18.93 -5.78 8.24
CA LEU A 91 -18.75 -7.04 8.96
C LEU A 91 -17.37 -7.64 8.71
N CYS A 92 -16.91 -7.67 7.45
CA CYS A 92 -15.56 -8.12 7.14
C CYS A 92 -14.50 -7.27 7.87
N GLN A 93 -14.65 -5.93 7.91
CA GLN A 93 -13.72 -5.05 8.62
C GLN A 93 -13.66 -5.37 10.11
N VAL A 94 -14.81 -5.47 10.78
CA VAL A 94 -14.87 -5.74 12.23
C VAL A 94 -14.32 -7.12 12.56
N LEU A 95 -14.73 -8.15 11.82
CA LEU A 95 -14.36 -9.54 12.11
C LEU A 95 -12.88 -9.82 11.77
N SER A 96 -12.36 -9.21 10.71
CA SER A 96 -10.96 -9.39 10.30
C SER A 96 -9.97 -8.49 11.03
N ALA A 97 -10.42 -7.40 11.67
CA ALA A 97 -9.55 -6.39 12.27
C ALA A 97 -8.51 -6.98 13.24
N GLY A 98 -8.92 -7.87 14.14
CA GLY A 98 -8.01 -8.49 15.10
C GLY A 98 -6.95 -9.37 14.44
N VAL A 99 -7.36 -10.20 13.48
CA VAL A 99 -6.47 -11.11 12.74
C VAL A 99 -5.49 -10.33 11.88
N LEU A 100 -5.98 -9.34 11.12
CA LEU A 100 -5.14 -8.48 10.29
C LEU A 100 -4.18 -7.66 11.13
N ARG A 101 -4.61 -7.21 12.33
CA ARG A 101 -3.73 -6.52 13.26
C ARG A 101 -2.61 -7.44 13.75
N ALA A 102 -2.90 -8.69 14.09
CA ALA A 102 -1.87 -9.66 14.46
C ALA A 102 -0.88 -9.89 13.31
N ALA A 103 -1.38 -10.13 12.09
CA ALA A 103 -0.56 -10.31 10.89
C ALA A 103 0.32 -9.07 10.59
N SER A 104 -0.20 -7.87 10.83
CA SER A 104 0.56 -6.63 10.61
C SER A 104 1.82 -6.53 11.47
N PHE A 105 1.86 -7.13 12.67
CA PHE A 105 3.07 -7.12 13.49
C PHE A 105 4.19 -7.95 12.85
N TYR A 106 3.86 -9.12 12.31
CA TYR A 106 4.81 -9.94 11.55
C TYR A 106 5.33 -9.20 10.31
N TYR A 107 4.42 -8.61 9.54
CA TYR A 107 4.77 -7.87 8.33
C TYR A 107 5.71 -6.67 8.63
N ASN A 108 5.37 -5.86 9.64
CA ASN A 108 6.21 -4.75 10.09
C ASN A 108 7.58 -5.23 10.60
N TRP A 109 7.61 -6.29 11.41
CA TRP A 109 8.86 -6.85 11.90
C TRP A 109 9.78 -7.28 10.75
N ARG A 110 9.23 -7.98 9.74
CA ARG A 110 9.97 -8.41 8.55
C ARG A 110 10.57 -7.23 7.80
N PHE A 111 9.79 -6.17 7.62
CA PHE A 111 10.24 -4.95 6.93
C PHE A 111 11.33 -4.21 7.70
N TYR A 112 11.17 -4.08 9.02
CA TYR A 112 12.22 -3.51 9.87
C TYR A 112 13.50 -4.35 9.84
N ALA A 113 13.37 -5.68 9.80
CA ALA A 113 14.53 -6.57 9.71
C ALA A 113 15.29 -6.37 8.38
N MET A 114 14.59 -6.23 7.26
CA MET A 114 15.19 -5.94 5.96
C MET A 114 15.91 -4.59 5.96
N ALA A 115 15.26 -3.54 6.46
CA ALA A 115 15.87 -2.21 6.55
C ALA A 115 17.12 -2.20 7.45
N ALA A 116 17.07 -2.89 8.59
CA ALA A 116 18.22 -3.01 9.49
C ALA A 116 19.38 -3.81 8.87
N ALA A 117 19.08 -4.85 8.08
CA ALA A 117 20.09 -5.60 7.35
C ALA A 117 20.80 -4.76 6.29
N GLU A 118 20.04 -3.94 5.55
CA GLU A 118 20.60 -3.02 4.55
C GLU A 118 21.51 -1.96 5.20
N LYS A 119 21.07 -1.37 6.31
CA LYS A 119 21.92 -0.42 7.05
C LYS A 119 23.25 -1.04 7.46
N ARG A 120 23.23 -2.25 8.04
CA ARG A 120 24.45 -2.99 8.43
C ARG A 120 25.37 -3.23 7.24
N ARG A 121 24.83 -3.57 6.06
CA ARG A 121 25.64 -3.75 4.83
C ARG A 121 26.34 -2.46 4.41
N LYS A 122 25.64 -1.33 4.46
CA LYS A 122 26.22 -0.02 4.14
C LYS A 122 27.29 0.43 5.14
N ASP A 123 27.06 0.23 6.43
CA ASP A 123 28.02 0.57 7.48
C ASP A 123 29.34 -0.22 7.29
N VAL A 124 29.26 -1.51 6.98
CA VAL A 124 30.44 -2.35 6.68
C VAL A 124 31.16 -1.90 5.41
N SER A 125 30.42 -1.59 4.33
CA SER A 125 31.02 -1.10 3.09
C SER A 125 31.72 0.25 3.27
N SER A 126 31.16 1.15 4.09
CA SER A 126 31.76 2.45 4.40
C SER A 126 33.02 2.30 5.24
N ALA A 127 33.01 1.41 6.23
CA ALA A 127 34.18 1.15 7.07
C ALA A 127 35.33 0.50 6.27
N ALA A 128 35.01 -0.39 5.33
CA ALA A 128 35.99 -0.98 4.42
C ALA A 128 36.66 0.06 3.51
N ALA A 129 35.88 1.01 2.98
CA ALA A 129 36.40 2.10 2.13
C ALA A 129 37.37 3.04 2.89
N SER A 130 37.12 3.32 4.17
CA SER A 130 37.98 4.17 4.99
C SER A 130 39.30 3.53 5.44
N VAL A 131 39.47 2.21 5.27
CA VAL A 131 40.71 1.49 5.64
C VAL A 131 41.65 1.34 4.42
N THR A 132 41.13 1.56 3.21
CA THR A 132 41.89 1.49 1.95
C THR A 132 42.49 2.82 1.48
N ASP A 133 42.18 3.92 2.17
CA ASP A 133 42.79 5.25 2.01
C ASP A 133 43.84 5.52 3.11
#